data_AF-A0A1T4Q1Z9-F1
#
_entry.id   AF-A0A1T4Q1Z9-F1
#
_cell.length_a   1.000
_cell.length_b   1.000
_cell.length_c   1.000
_cell.angle_alpha   90.00
_cell.angle_beta   90.00
_cell.angle_gamma   90.00
#
_symmetry.space_group_name_H-M   'P 1'
#
loop_
_entity.id
_entity.type
_entity.pdbx_description
1 polymer ?
#
loop_
_entity_poly.entity_id
_entity_poly.type
_entity_poly.pdbx_seq_one_letter_code
_entity_poly.pdbx_strand_id
1 'polypeptide(L)'
;MTQIAGKRIIGLLLVLVLMGCYAGYELLLKPTLSGSTLIDNPTGRDITVAIDQKQYVVPARSFLRVALTEGVHDISCEALGMPPQELNMELTSYGVINPSRSKYVIYNTIYTRKNLSSRFKPYAVEGREVYSLLGEPEVTNALFIPDRTLGKGNLDVAAPSLKSYQQVNQDYAYLTRIFRLGDFFEYCNQNNL
;
A
#
# COMPACT_ATOMS: atom_id res chain seq x y z
N MET A 1 -3.21 -21.66 -54.92
CA MET A 1 -4.07 -21.52 -53.72
C MET A 1 -3.35 -21.80 -52.39
N THR A 2 -2.09 -22.22 -52.39
CA THR A 2 -1.32 -22.62 -51.19
C THR A 2 -0.73 -21.47 -50.36
N GLN A 3 -0.49 -20.30 -50.96
CA GLN A 3 0.19 -19.17 -50.28
C GLN A 3 -0.72 -18.43 -49.27
N ILE A 4 -2.04 -18.49 -49.45
CA ILE A 4 -3.03 -17.80 -48.61
C ILE A 4 -3.27 -18.58 -47.30
N ALA A 5 -3.20 -19.91 -47.34
CA ALA A 5 -3.38 -20.77 -46.17
C ALA A 5 -2.22 -20.61 -45.16
N GLY A 6 -0.98 -20.54 -45.63
CA GLY A 6 0.19 -20.33 -44.76
C GLY A 6 0.16 -18.98 -44.01
N LYS A 7 -0.23 -17.89 -44.68
CA LYS A 7 -0.39 -16.57 -44.03
C LYS A 7 -1.51 -16.55 -42.99
N ARG A 8 -2.60 -17.28 -43.23
CA ARG A 8 -3.72 -17.41 -42.27
C ARG A 8 -3.33 -18.22 -41.03
N ILE A 9 -2.55 -19.29 -41.20
CA ILE A 9 -2.05 -20.10 -40.08
C ILE A 9 -1.06 -19.30 -39.21
N ILE A 10 -0.15 -18.55 -39.83
CA ILE A 10 0.80 -17.68 -39.11
C ILE A 10 0.06 -16.57 -38.35
N GLY A 11 -0.95 -15.95 -38.97
CA GLY A 11 -1.79 -14.96 -38.30
C GLY A 11 -2.53 -15.52 -37.08
N LEU A 12 -3.06 -16.74 -37.19
CA LEU A 12 -3.75 -17.41 -36.08
C LEU A 12 -2.81 -17.75 -34.91
N LEU A 13 -1.59 -18.22 -35.22
CA LEU A 13 -0.56 -18.50 -34.22
C LEU A 13 -0.12 -17.24 -33.48
N LEU A 14 0.04 -16.12 -34.18
CA LEU A 14 0.37 -14.82 -33.56
C LEU A 14 -0.71 -14.37 -32.57
N VAL A 15 -1.98 -14.53 -32.92
CA VAL A 15 -3.10 -14.19 -32.03
C VAL A 15 -3.11 -15.08 -30.78
N LEU A 16 -2.84 -16.38 -30.93
CA LEU A 16 -2.76 -17.30 -29.79
C LEU A 16 -1.57 -16.99 -28.86
N VAL A 17 -0.42 -16.61 -29.42
CA VAL A 17 0.74 -16.17 -28.63
C VAL A 17 0.43 -14.88 -27.87
N LEU A 18 -0.21 -13.89 -28.52
CA LEU A 18 -0.60 -12.65 -27.86
C LEU A 18 -1.62 -12.88 -26.73
N MET A 19 -2.61 -13.76 -26.94
CA MET A 19 -3.54 -14.16 -25.89
C MET A 19 -2.83 -14.91 -24.74
N GLY A 20 -1.88 -15.79 -25.04
CA GLY A 20 -1.07 -16.48 -24.03
C GLY A 20 -0.21 -15.51 -23.22
N CYS A 21 0.44 -14.54 -23.87
CA CYS A 21 1.19 -13.48 -23.19
C CYS A 21 0.29 -12.60 -22.34
N TYR A 22 -0.89 -12.23 -22.83
CA TYR A 22 -1.86 -11.43 -22.08
C TYR A 22 -2.42 -12.18 -20.88
N ALA A 23 -2.78 -13.46 -21.04
CA ALA A 23 -3.24 -14.31 -19.95
C ALA A 23 -2.12 -14.54 -18.92
N GLY A 24 -0.88 -14.76 -19.35
CA GLY A 24 0.28 -14.85 -18.46
C GLY A 24 0.55 -13.54 -17.71
N TYR A 25 0.40 -12.40 -18.39
CA TYR A 25 0.48 -11.10 -17.73
C TYR A 25 -0.62 -10.93 -16.67
N GLU A 26 -1.89 -11.16 -17.00
CA GLU A 26 -3.02 -11.01 -16.06
C GLU A 26 -2.95 -11.99 -14.88
N LEU A 27 -2.56 -13.25 -15.11
CA LEU A 27 -2.61 -14.30 -14.09
C LEU A 27 -1.34 -14.42 -13.24
N LEU A 28 -0.17 -14.12 -13.80
CA LEU A 28 1.11 -14.39 -13.13
C LEU A 28 1.85 -13.10 -12.75
N LEU A 29 1.93 -12.14 -13.67
CA LEU A 29 2.74 -10.92 -13.45
C LEU A 29 1.96 -9.79 -12.80
N LYS A 30 0.71 -9.55 -13.21
CA LYS A 30 -0.09 -8.43 -12.70
C LYS A 30 -0.30 -8.52 -11.18
N PRO A 31 -0.61 -9.66 -10.54
CA PRO A 31 -0.74 -9.72 -9.08
C PRO A 31 0.57 -9.46 -8.32
N THR A 32 1.72 -9.70 -8.95
CA THR A 32 3.06 -9.44 -8.37
C THR A 32 3.58 -8.04 -8.68
N LEU A 33 3.09 -7.41 -9.75
CA LEU A 33 3.43 -6.04 -10.18
C LEU A 33 2.47 -4.97 -9.62
N SER A 34 1.22 -5.34 -9.39
CA SER A 34 0.19 -4.51 -8.74
C SER A 34 0.50 -4.46 -7.25
N GLY A 35 0.30 -3.32 -6.59
CA GLY A 35 0.45 -3.24 -5.14
C GLY A 35 -0.25 -4.40 -4.43
N SER A 36 0.26 -4.84 -3.28
CA SER A 36 -0.43 -5.86 -2.50
C SER A 36 -1.24 -5.20 -1.40
N THR A 37 -2.45 -5.68 -1.15
CA THR A 37 -3.12 -5.44 0.13
C THR A 37 -2.30 -6.10 1.24
N LEU A 38 -2.09 -5.38 2.33
CA LEU A 38 -1.33 -5.85 3.48
C LEU A 38 -2.29 -6.13 4.64
N ILE A 39 -2.27 -7.32 5.21
CA ILE A 39 -2.88 -7.56 6.53
C ILE A 39 -1.79 -7.27 7.56
N ASP A 40 -1.90 -6.16 8.30
CA ASP A 40 -0.90 -5.81 9.31
C ASP A 40 -1.26 -6.34 10.69
N ASN A 41 -0.24 -6.82 11.40
CA ASN A 41 -0.30 -7.20 12.79
C ASN A 41 0.79 -6.47 13.60
N PRO A 42 0.47 -5.29 14.15
CA PRO A 42 1.42 -4.55 14.98
C PRO A 42 1.54 -5.14 16.40
N THR A 43 0.76 -6.18 16.73
CA THR A 43 0.70 -6.73 18.09
C THR A 43 1.89 -7.65 18.39
N GLY A 44 2.11 -7.92 19.67
CA GLY A 44 3.19 -8.80 20.14
C GLY A 44 2.92 -10.31 20.02
N ARG A 45 1.82 -10.72 19.37
CA ARG A 45 1.46 -12.13 19.18
C ARG A 45 0.95 -12.37 17.78
N ASP A 46 1.03 -13.62 17.33
CA ASP A 46 0.45 -14.03 16.05
C ASP A 46 -1.07 -13.88 16.09
N ILE A 47 -1.66 -13.52 14.94
CA ILE A 47 -3.11 -13.45 14.77
C ILE A 47 -3.52 -14.31 13.57
N THR A 48 -4.74 -14.86 13.65
CA THR A 48 -5.39 -15.49 12.51
C THR A 48 -6.56 -14.63 12.09
N VAL A 49 -6.52 -14.17 10.84
CA VAL A 49 -7.57 -13.35 10.22
C VAL A 49 -8.29 -14.22 9.21
N ALA A 50 -9.62 -14.29 9.30
CA ALA A 50 -10.43 -14.95 8.28
C ALA A 50 -11.01 -13.89 7.35
N ILE A 51 -10.77 -14.02 6.04
CA ILE A 51 -11.36 -13.19 4.97
C ILE A 51 -12.02 -14.12 3.96
N ASP A 52 -13.30 -13.93 3.67
CA ASP A 52 -14.09 -14.77 2.74
C ASP A 52 -13.88 -16.27 2.98
N GLN A 53 -14.01 -16.70 4.25
CA GLN A 53 -13.80 -18.09 4.70
C GLN A 53 -12.35 -18.61 4.61
N LYS A 54 -11.41 -17.84 4.04
CA LYS A 54 -9.99 -18.19 3.99
C LYS A 54 -9.24 -17.63 5.20
N GLN A 55 -8.42 -18.46 5.82
CA GLN A 55 -7.61 -18.08 6.98
C GLN A 55 -6.21 -17.61 6.57
N TYR A 56 -5.76 -16.56 7.24
CA TYR A 56 -4.44 -15.95 7.09
C TYR A 56 -3.78 -15.85 8.45
N VAL A 57 -2.65 -16.54 8.64
CA VAL A 57 -1.82 -16.40 9.84
C VAL A 57 -0.85 -15.24 9.62
N VAL A 58 -0.94 -14.21 10.45
CA VAL A 58 -0.08 -13.03 10.40
C VAL A 58 0.79 -13.02 11.65
N PRO A 59 2.12 -13.22 11.51
CA PRO A 59 3.03 -13.24 12.65
C PRO A 59 3.01 -11.95 13.47
N ALA A 60 3.41 -12.03 14.74
CA ALA A 60 3.62 -10.87 15.60
C ALA A 60 4.53 -9.81 14.94
N ARG A 61 4.19 -8.52 15.09
CA ARG A 61 4.97 -7.36 14.60
C ARG A 61 5.36 -7.48 13.13
N SER A 62 4.42 -7.93 12.30
CA SER A 62 4.66 -8.21 10.89
C SER A 62 3.38 -7.98 10.08
N PHE A 63 3.50 -8.03 8.76
CA PHE A 63 2.38 -7.98 7.84
C PHE A 63 2.43 -9.15 6.86
N LEU A 64 1.26 -9.51 6.33
CA LEU A 64 1.13 -10.48 5.25
C LEU A 64 0.61 -9.79 3.99
N ARG A 65 1.27 -10.04 2.85
CA ARG A 65 0.76 -9.62 1.53
C ARG A 65 -0.32 -10.58 1.07
N VAL A 66 -1.48 -10.05 0.70
CA VAL A 66 -2.61 -10.82 0.17
C VAL A 66 -3.12 -10.20 -1.12
N ALA A 67 -3.59 -11.07 -2.03
CA ALA A 67 -4.32 -10.66 -3.21
C ALA A 67 -5.81 -10.78 -2.90
N LEU A 68 -6.48 -9.63 -2.81
CA LEU A 68 -7.92 -9.51 -2.67
C LEU A 68 -8.44 -8.70 -3.86
N THR A 69 -9.64 -9.04 -4.32
CA THR A 69 -10.33 -8.27 -5.35
C THR A 69 -10.86 -6.96 -4.79
N GLU A 70 -11.28 -6.04 -5.66
CA GLU A 70 -12.02 -4.86 -5.23
C GLU A 70 -13.45 -5.27 -4.87
N GLY A 71 -14.04 -4.60 -3.87
CA GLY A 71 -15.41 -4.85 -3.43
C GLY A 71 -15.55 -5.04 -1.92
N VAL A 72 -16.65 -5.68 -1.51
CA VAL A 72 -16.96 -5.97 -0.11
C VAL A 72 -16.58 -7.40 0.20
N HIS A 73 -15.88 -7.58 1.32
CA HIS A 73 -15.41 -8.87 1.83
C HIS A 73 -15.89 -9.10 3.26
N ASP A 74 -16.05 -10.35 3.67
CA ASP A 74 -16.32 -10.69 5.07
C ASP A 74 -15.00 -10.87 5.81
N ILE A 75 -14.79 -10.18 6.93
CA ILE A 75 -13.57 -10.30 7.74
C ILE A 75 -13.87 -10.53 9.22
N SER A 76 -13.08 -11.39 9.87
CA SER A 76 -13.10 -11.60 11.33
C SER A 76 -11.71 -11.91 11.89
N CYS A 77 -11.51 -11.70 13.19
CA CYS A 77 -10.28 -12.08 13.90
C CYS A 77 -10.58 -12.33 15.38
N GLU A 78 -10.72 -13.60 15.75
CA GLU A 78 -11.03 -14.02 17.12
C GLU A 78 -9.93 -13.62 18.12
N ALA A 79 -8.66 -13.74 17.72
CA ALA A 79 -7.51 -13.39 18.56
C ALA A 79 -7.51 -11.91 18.98
N LEU A 80 -8.25 -11.04 18.29
CA LEU A 80 -8.39 -9.62 18.59
C LEU A 80 -9.80 -9.26 19.09
N GLY A 81 -10.67 -10.24 19.30
CA GLY A 81 -12.08 -10.02 19.64
C GLY A 81 -12.86 -9.30 18.55
N MET A 82 -12.40 -9.36 17.30
CA MET A 82 -13.04 -8.73 16.15
C MET A 82 -14.12 -9.67 15.59
N PRO A 83 -15.42 -9.36 15.76
CA PRO A 83 -16.49 -10.17 15.19
C PRO A 83 -16.48 -10.10 13.65
N PRO A 84 -17.18 -11.02 12.97
CA PRO A 84 -17.47 -10.89 11.56
C PRO A 84 -18.07 -9.53 11.23
N GLN A 85 -17.47 -8.82 10.27
CA GLN A 85 -17.92 -7.53 9.77
C GLN A 85 -17.50 -7.38 8.31
N GLU A 86 -18.06 -6.38 7.63
CA GLU A 86 -17.69 -6.06 6.25
C GLU A 86 -16.35 -5.30 6.19
N LEU A 87 -15.52 -5.71 5.23
CA LEU A 87 -14.32 -5.02 4.76
C LEU A 87 -14.63 -4.45 3.37
N ASN A 88 -14.81 -3.13 3.28
CA ASN A 88 -15.06 -2.45 2.01
C ASN A 88 -13.74 -1.97 1.39
N MET A 89 -13.47 -2.45 0.17
CA MET A 89 -12.31 -2.13 -0.68
C MET A 89 -12.73 -1.59 -2.06
N GLU A 90 -13.91 -0.96 -2.19
CA GLU A 90 -14.53 -0.60 -3.49
C GLU A 90 -13.76 0.39 -4.37
N LEU A 91 -12.82 1.16 -3.81
CA LEU A 91 -12.09 2.21 -4.55
C LEU A 91 -10.64 1.84 -4.87
N THR A 92 -10.10 0.80 -4.25
CA THR A 92 -8.71 0.36 -4.46
C THR A 92 -8.47 -1.03 -3.88
N SER A 93 -7.76 -1.86 -4.64
CA SER A 93 -7.23 -3.16 -4.22
C SER A 93 -5.89 -3.06 -3.46
N TYR A 94 -5.44 -1.85 -3.15
CA TYR A 94 -4.18 -1.56 -2.46
C TYR A 94 -4.43 -0.82 -1.15
N GLY A 95 -3.87 -1.31 -0.06
CA GLY A 95 -3.99 -0.68 1.24
C GLY A 95 -3.52 -1.58 2.38
N VAL A 96 -3.79 -1.12 3.59
CA VAL A 96 -3.51 -1.84 4.83
C VAL A 96 -4.84 -2.22 5.48
N ILE A 97 -5.06 -3.52 5.63
CA ILE A 97 -6.07 -4.10 6.51
C ILE A 97 -5.50 -4.07 7.93
N ASN A 98 -6.23 -3.48 8.85
CA ASN A 98 -5.87 -3.26 10.26
C ASN A 98 -6.87 -3.95 11.19
N PRO A 99 -6.79 -5.29 11.36
CA PRO A 99 -7.70 -6.05 12.22
C PRO A 99 -7.62 -5.58 13.68
N SER A 100 -6.46 -5.07 14.10
CA SER A 100 -6.21 -4.62 15.48
C SER A 100 -6.80 -3.26 15.82
N ARG A 101 -7.32 -2.50 14.83
CA ARG A 101 -7.72 -1.10 15.01
C ARG A 101 -6.61 -0.24 15.67
N SER A 102 -5.35 -0.58 15.40
CA SER A 102 -4.20 0.23 15.83
C SER A 102 -4.21 1.58 15.13
N LYS A 103 -3.57 2.58 15.73
CA LYS A 103 -3.45 3.91 15.13
C LYS A 103 -2.34 3.95 14.09
N TYR A 104 -2.66 4.55 12.96
CA TYR A 104 -1.77 4.82 11.84
C TYR A 104 -1.74 6.31 11.55
N VAL A 105 -0.64 6.76 10.96
CA VAL A 105 -0.46 8.12 10.48
C VAL A 105 -0.22 8.09 8.97
N ILE A 106 -1.02 8.83 8.23
CA ILE A 106 -0.81 9.09 6.80
C ILE A 106 -0.08 10.42 6.69
N TYR A 107 1.16 10.37 6.20
CA TYR A 107 2.06 11.53 6.19
C TYR A 107 2.72 11.75 4.82
N ASN A 108 2.85 13.01 4.42
CA ASN A 108 3.50 13.39 3.17
C ASN A 108 4.98 13.67 3.39
N THR A 109 5.82 12.70 3.03
CA THR A 109 7.28 12.87 3.06
C THR A 109 7.74 13.76 1.92
N ILE A 110 8.48 14.83 2.23
CA ILE A 110 8.99 15.81 1.25
C ILE A 110 10.42 15.45 0.84
N TYR A 111 10.65 15.33 -0.47
CA TYR A 111 11.95 15.11 -1.08
C TYR A 111 12.38 16.38 -1.81
N THR A 112 13.36 17.08 -1.25
CA THR A 112 13.87 18.34 -1.81
C THR A 112 15.38 18.50 -1.63
N ARG A 113 16.02 19.12 -2.62
CA ARG A 113 17.39 19.68 -2.52
C ARG A 113 17.41 21.13 -2.03
N LYS A 114 16.26 21.79 -1.93
CA LYS A 114 16.13 23.18 -1.48
C LYS A 114 15.90 23.21 0.03
N ASN A 115 16.36 24.26 0.70
CA ASN A 115 15.98 24.48 2.08
C ASN A 115 14.54 25.02 2.13
N LEU A 116 13.61 24.19 2.60
CA LEU A 116 12.19 24.54 2.76
C LEU A 116 11.76 24.58 4.23
N SER A 117 12.68 24.58 5.19
CA SER A 117 12.36 24.44 6.62
C SER A 117 11.35 25.49 7.12
N SER A 118 11.46 26.73 6.65
CA SER A 118 10.53 27.83 7.00
C SER A 118 9.10 27.64 6.50
N ARG A 119 8.86 26.70 5.58
CA ARG A 119 7.53 26.39 5.03
C ARG A 119 6.82 25.28 5.79
N PHE A 120 7.52 24.51 6.61
CA PHE A 120 6.91 23.50 7.45
C PHE A 120 6.16 24.17 8.58
N LYS A 121 4.98 23.65 8.89
CA LYS A 121 4.13 24.13 9.98
C LYS A 121 4.02 23.05 11.06
N PRO A 122 3.98 23.43 12.34
CA PRO A 122 3.74 22.48 13.42
C PRO A 122 2.28 22.02 13.42
N TYR A 123 2.09 20.74 13.72
CA TYR A 123 0.80 20.09 13.92
C TYR A 123 0.87 19.19 15.15
N ALA A 124 -0.25 19.00 15.85
CA ALA A 124 -0.32 18.11 17.00
C ALA A 124 -0.83 16.73 16.56
N VAL A 125 0.02 15.72 16.61
CA VAL A 125 -0.36 14.31 16.35
C VAL A 125 -0.24 13.55 17.65
N GLU A 126 -1.38 13.10 18.19
CA GLU A 126 -1.44 12.33 19.45
C GLU A 126 -0.67 13.00 20.60
N GLY A 127 -0.78 14.33 20.71
CA GLY A 127 -0.15 15.13 21.76
C GLY A 127 1.33 15.46 21.52
N ARG A 128 1.90 15.10 20.36
CA ARG A 128 3.27 15.45 19.96
C ARG A 128 3.26 16.46 18.82
N GLU A 129 4.14 17.45 18.91
CA GLU A 129 4.39 18.38 17.81
C GLU A 129 5.16 17.66 16.71
N VAL A 130 4.67 17.78 15.48
CA VAL A 130 5.30 17.28 14.26
C VAL A 130 5.19 18.32 13.15
N TYR A 131 6.21 18.42 12.32
CA TYR A 131 6.28 19.42 11.26
C TYR A 131 5.87 18.82 9.92
N SER A 132 4.96 19.51 9.19
CA SER A 132 4.52 19.10 7.86
C SER A 132 4.43 20.30 6.90
N LEU A 133 4.75 20.05 5.62
CA LEU A 133 4.65 21.05 4.55
C LEU A 133 3.30 21.01 3.81
N LEU A 134 2.65 19.83 3.76
CA LEU A 134 1.46 19.58 2.95
C LEU A 134 0.19 19.38 3.78
N GLY A 135 0.13 20.02 4.95
CA GLY A 135 -1.02 19.97 5.85
C GLY A 135 -0.85 18.98 7.00
N GLU A 136 -1.88 18.92 7.85
CA GLU A 136 -1.90 18.08 9.04
C GLU A 136 -1.78 16.59 8.68
N PRO A 137 -0.92 15.81 9.37
CA PRO A 137 -0.88 14.36 9.21
C PRO A 137 -2.19 13.73 9.65
N GLU A 138 -2.73 12.81 8.85
CA GLU A 138 -4.01 12.17 9.16
C GLU A 138 -3.80 10.97 10.08
N VAL A 139 -4.47 10.96 11.23
CA VAL A 139 -4.48 9.83 12.16
C VAL A 139 -5.74 9.00 11.92
N THR A 140 -5.57 7.69 11.74
CA THR A 140 -6.68 6.77 11.50
C THR A 140 -6.49 5.43 12.20
N ASN A 141 -7.60 4.79 12.54
CA ASN A 141 -7.67 3.40 13.01
C ASN A 141 -8.66 2.58 12.19
N ALA A 142 -8.93 3.02 10.96
CA ALA A 142 -9.85 2.34 10.04
C ALA A 142 -9.42 0.89 9.80
N LEU A 143 -10.41 0.02 9.56
CA LEU A 143 -10.18 -1.38 9.24
C LEU A 143 -9.43 -1.55 7.93
N PHE A 144 -9.71 -0.68 6.97
CA PHE A 144 -9.01 -0.57 5.71
C PHE A 144 -8.47 0.85 5.56
N ILE A 145 -7.17 0.95 5.30
CA ILE A 145 -6.48 2.21 5.04
C ILE A 145 -6.02 2.17 3.58
N PRO A 146 -6.66 2.91 2.68
CA PRO A 146 -6.35 2.85 1.25
C PRO A 146 -4.95 3.39 0.98
N ASP A 147 -4.23 2.70 0.09
CA ASP A 147 -2.95 3.17 -0.41
C ASP A 147 -3.17 4.38 -1.35
N ARG A 148 -2.56 5.52 -1.01
CA ARG A 148 -2.61 6.76 -1.80
C ARG A 148 -1.44 6.91 -2.78
N THR A 149 -0.58 5.90 -2.85
CA THR A 149 0.67 5.91 -3.66
C THR A 149 0.58 5.09 -4.93
N LEU A 150 -0.56 4.45 -5.19
CA LEU A 150 -0.75 3.53 -6.31
C LEU A 150 0.28 2.38 -6.28
N GLY A 151 0.53 1.80 -5.10
CA GLY A 151 1.45 0.67 -4.90
C GLY A 151 2.92 1.03 -4.68
N LYS A 152 3.26 2.32 -4.60
CA LYS A 152 4.66 2.81 -4.50
C LYS A 152 5.16 3.03 -3.07
N GLY A 153 4.29 2.95 -2.08
CA GLY A 153 4.59 3.39 -0.71
C GLY A 153 3.53 2.93 0.28
N ASN A 154 3.48 1.63 0.53
CA ASN A 154 2.76 1.06 1.66
C ASN A 154 3.67 0.92 2.89
N LEU A 155 3.14 0.24 3.90
CA LEU A 155 3.81 -0.10 5.14
C LEU A 155 5.20 -0.71 4.89
N ASP A 156 6.20 -0.26 5.66
CA ASP A 156 7.59 -0.75 5.66
C ASP A 156 8.29 -0.73 4.29
N VAL A 157 7.79 0.04 3.32
CA VAL A 157 8.48 0.27 2.04
C VAL A 157 9.63 1.25 2.25
N ALA A 158 10.83 0.86 1.81
CA ALA A 158 12.01 1.71 1.86
C ALA A 158 11.77 3.03 1.12
N ALA A 159 12.18 4.14 1.74
CA ALA A 159 12.05 5.46 1.13
C ALA A 159 12.90 5.52 -0.17
N PRO A 160 12.36 6.05 -1.28
CA PRO A 160 13.16 6.29 -2.47
C PRO A 160 14.27 7.29 -2.18
N SER A 161 15.38 7.20 -2.91
CA SER A 161 16.45 8.19 -2.80
C SER A 161 16.00 9.56 -3.31
N LEU A 162 16.55 10.63 -2.73
CA LEU A 162 16.29 12.01 -3.19
C LEU A 162 16.59 12.18 -4.69
N LYS A 163 17.67 11.54 -5.18
CA LYS A 163 18.07 11.60 -6.60
C LYS A 163 17.06 10.91 -7.52
N SER A 164 16.42 9.84 -7.06
CA SER A 164 15.43 9.10 -7.85
C SER A 164 14.05 9.76 -7.85
N TYR A 165 13.73 10.57 -6.84
CA TYR A 165 12.36 11.05 -6.62
C TYR A 165 12.15 12.53 -6.98
N GLN A 166 13.14 13.40 -6.79
CA GLN A 166 13.01 14.81 -7.20
C GLN A 166 13.43 15.02 -8.66
N GLN A 167 12.50 15.49 -9.50
CA GLN A 167 12.79 15.88 -10.88
C GLN A 167 13.57 17.21 -10.97
N VAL A 168 14.38 17.35 -12.02
CA VAL A 168 15.08 18.60 -12.33
C VAL A 168 14.01 19.66 -12.62
N ASN A 169 14.02 20.77 -11.86
CA ASN A 169 13.10 21.93 -11.91
C ASN A 169 11.85 21.90 -11.00
N GLN A 170 11.69 20.92 -10.11
CA GLN A 170 10.67 20.98 -9.06
C GLN A 170 11.26 21.46 -7.72
N ASP A 171 10.51 22.30 -6.98
CA ASP A 171 10.89 22.72 -5.62
C ASP A 171 11.02 21.54 -4.67
N TYR A 172 10.09 20.59 -4.77
CA TYR A 172 10.08 19.33 -4.05
C TYR A 172 9.22 18.31 -4.79
N ALA A 173 9.43 17.04 -4.48
CA ALA A 173 8.49 15.96 -4.74
C ALA A 173 7.97 15.44 -3.37
N TYR A 174 6.83 14.76 -3.34
CA TYR A 174 6.34 14.16 -2.10
C TYR A 174 5.82 12.73 -2.30
N LEU A 175 5.93 11.93 -1.25
CA LEU A 175 5.35 10.59 -1.18
C LEU A 175 4.47 10.54 0.07
N THR A 176 3.18 10.30 -0.14
CA THR A 176 2.26 9.96 0.95
C THR A 176 2.63 8.57 1.47
N ARG A 177 2.76 8.40 2.77
CA ARG A 177 3.15 7.12 3.38
C ARG A 177 2.24 6.81 4.55
N ILE A 178 2.00 5.52 4.75
CA ILE A 178 1.26 4.99 5.89
C ILE A 178 2.31 4.50 6.90
N PHE A 179 2.22 5.00 8.13
CA PHE A 179 3.07 4.60 9.24
C PHE A 179 2.21 4.02 10.37
N ARG A 180 2.71 3.00 11.07
CA ARG A 180 2.19 2.72 12.42
C ARG A 180 2.55 3.92 13.30
N LEU A 181 1.72 4.26 14.28
CA LEU A 181 1.94 5.47 15.09
C LEU A 181 3.32 5.51 15.76
N GLY A 182 3.81 4.38 16.29
CA GLY A 182 5.16 4.28 16.86
C GLY A 182 6.24 4.59 15.82
N ASP A 183 6.21 3.88 14.68
CA ASP A 183 7.15 4.03 13.58
C ASP A 183 7.15 5.46 13.00
N PHE A 184 5.99 6.13 12.98
CA PHE A 184 5.88 7.53 12.55
C PHE A 184 6.72 8.45 13.44
N PHE A 185 6.67 8.25 14.75
CA PHE A 185 7.42 9.08 15.67
C PHE A 185 8.92 8.81 15.65
N GLU A 186 9.31 7.55 15.44
CA GLU A 186 10.73 7.23 15.19
C GLU A 186 11.21 7.90 13.91
N TYR A 187 10.38 7.86 12.86
CA TYR A 187 10.65 8.54 11.60
C TYR A 187 10.80 10.06 11.79
N CYS A 188 9.91 10.73 12.53
CA CYS A 188 10.05 12.16 12.82
C CYS A 188 11.37 12.46 13.55
N ASN A 189 11.69 11.71 14.60
CA ASN A 189 12.92 11.88 15.37
C ASN A 189 14.18 11.71 14.51
N GLN A 190 14.21 10.71 13.63
CA GLN A 190 15.36 10.45 12.74
C GLN A 190 15.56 11.55 11.69
N ASN A 191 14.49 12.25 11.31
CA ASN A 191 14.50 13.26 10.26
C ASN A 191 14.44 14.70 10.80
N ASN A 192 14.51 14.89 12.13
CA ASN A 192 14.35 16.18 12.80
C ASN A 192 13.07 16.92 12.37
N LEU A 193 11.96 16.18 12.32
CA LEU A 193 10.60 16.67 12.03
C LEU A 193 9.75 16.72 13.30
#